data_AF-A0A931QBG1-F1
#
_entry.id   AF-A0A931QBG1-F1
#
_cell.length_a   1.000
_cell.length_b   1.000
_cell.length_c   1.000
_cell.angle_alpha   90.00
_cell.angle_beta   90.00
_cell.angle_gamma   90.00
#
_symmetry.space_group_name_H-M   'P 1'
#
loop_
_entity.id
_entity.type
_entity.pdbx_description
1 polymer ?
#
loop_
_entity_poly.entity_id
_entity_poly.type
_entity_poly.pdbx_seq_one_letter_code
_entity_poly.pdbx_strand_id
1 'polypeptide(L)'
;QDGLEVSTKDEASDTVPSGQVIRTDPPAGTAVAKGETITLIVSNGPSTSPVPNVVGLTAAQATSRLEGSGFVVFPTNRTVLSPADDGRVIEQTPGASTVAPRGSRVTIVVGVLALPTTSTTSTTSTTTTTTP
;
A
#
# COMPACT_ATOMS: atom_id res chain seq x y z
N GLN A 1 -1.89 -28.06 -35.96
CA GLN A 1 -2.26 -26.70 -35.56
C GLN A 1 -3.79 -26.69 -35.45
N ASP A 2 -4.34 -27.12 -34.32
CA ASP A 2 -5.80 -27.16 -34.11
C ASP A 2 -6.23 -25.74 -33.69
N GLY A 3 -7.11 -25.13 -34.50
CA GLY A 3 -7.49 -23.72 -34.40
C GLY A 3 -8.58 -23.50 -33.36
N LEU A 4 -8.20 -23.52 -32.08
CA LEU A 4 -9.04 -23.05 -30.98
C LEU A 4 -8.76 -21.56 -30.75
N GLU A 5 -9.80 -20.73 -30.81
CA GLU A 5 -9.70 -19.33 -30.41
C GLU A 5 -9.84 -19.25 -28.89
N VAL A 6 -8.84 -18.69 -28.21
CA VAL A 6 -8.87 -18.50 -26.75
C VAL A 6 -9.10 -17.03 -26.46
N SER A 7 -10.16 -16.71 -25.72
CA SER A 7 -10.42 -15.38 -25.20
C SER A 7 -10.09 -15.35 -23.71
N THR A 8 -9.12 -14.55 -23.29
CA THR A 8 -8.79 -14.42 -21.86
C THR A 8 -9.60 -13.28 -21.24
N LYS A 9 -10.25 -13.54 -20.11
CA LYS A 9 -10.98 -12.56 -19.32
C LYS A 9 -10.45 -12.53 -17.89
N ASP A 10 -10.01 -11.37 -17.44
CA ASP A 10 -9.47 -11.19 -16.09
C ASP A 10 -10.60 -10.95 -15.08
N GLU A 11 -10.58 -11.67 -13.96
CA GLU A 11 -11.51 -11.49 -12.83
C GLU A 11 -10.73 -11.39 -11.51
N ALA A 12 -11.10 -10.43 -10.65
CA ALA A 12 -10.44 -10.23 -9.37
C ALA A 12 -10.91 -11.31 -8.38
N SER A 13 -9.96 -12.04 -7.78
CA SER A 13 -10.27 -13.08 -6.81
C SER A 13 -9.29 -13.03 -5.64
N ASP A 14 -9.81 -12.95 -4.42
CA ASP A 14 -9.02 -12.87 -3.18
C ASP A 14 -8.40 -14.23 -2.78
N THR A 15 -8.98 -15.33 -3.25
CA THR A 15 -8.53 -16.70 -2.94
C THR A 15 -7.57 -17.28 -3.97
N VAL A 16 -7.52 -16.72 -5.19
CA VAL A 16 -6.70 -17.25 -6.28
C VAL A 16 -5.59 -16.25 -6.63
N PRO A 17 -4.31 -16.63 -6.50
CA PRO A 17 -3.18 -15.80 -6.91
C PRO A 17 -3.30 -15.31 -8.35
N SER A 18 -2.74 -14.12 -8.62
CA SER A 18 -2.70 -13.55 -9.96
C SER A 18 -2.01 -14.49 -10.95
N GLY A 19 -2.63 -14.71 -12.12
CA GLY A 19 -2.10 -15.56 -13.19
C GLY A 19 -2.53 -17.02 -13.12
N GLN A 20 -3.40 -17.40 -12.17
CA GLN A 20 -4.03 -18.72 -12.15
C GLN A 20 -5.44 -18.68 -12.74
N VAL A 21 -5.76 -19.68 -13.57
CA VAL A 21 -7.09 -19.82 -14.19
C VAL A 21 -8.09 -20.16 -13.10
N ILE A 22 -9.05 -19.27 -12.87
CA ILE A 22 -10.14 -19.46 -11.90
C ILE A 22 -11.13 -20.48 -12.45
N ARG A 23 -11.43 -20.34 -13.74
CA ARG A 23 -12.39 -21.18 -14.46
C ARG A 23 -12.22 -21.00 -15.97
N THR A 24 -12.61 -22.02 -16.73
CA THR A 24 -12.81 -21.90 -18.17
C THR A 24 -14.30 -21.95 -18.47
N ASP A 25 -14.74 -21.14 -19.42
CA ASP A 25 -16.08 -21.16 -19.98
C ASP A 25 -15.97 -21.47 -21.47
N PRO A 26 -16.41 -22.65 -21.94
CA PRO A 26 -17.06 -23.73 -21.19
C PRO A 26 -16.12 -24.54 -20.26
N PRO A 27 -16.65 -25.22 -19.23
CA PRO A 27 -15.84 -25.96 -18.26
C PRO A 27 -15.12 -27.16 -18.89
N ALA A 28 -13.96 -27.50 -18.33
CA ALA A 28 -13.15 -28.63 -18.77
C ALA A 28 -13.98 -29.94 -18.83
N GLY A 29 -13.94 -30.61 -19.97
CA GLY A 29 -14.75 -31.81 -20.24
C GLY A 29 -15.99 -31.56 -21.11
N THR A 30 -16.28 -30.30 -21.45
CA THR A 30 -17.33 -29.98 -22.43
C THR A 30 -16.82 -30.21 -23.86
N ALA A 31 -17.55 -30.99 -24.65
CA ALA A 31 -17.26 -31.15 -26.07
C ALA A 31 -17.63 -29.86 -26.81
N VAL A 32 -16.62 -29.08 -27.18
CA VAL A 32 -16.77 -27.86 -27.98
C VAL A 32 -16.63 -28.16 -29.47
N ALA A 33 -17.35 -27.41 -30.30
CA ALA A 33 -17.22 -27.53 -31.74
C ALA A 33 -15.84 -27.04 -32.20
N LYS A 34 -15.34 -27.58 -33.32
CA LYS A 34 -14.07 -27.15 -33.89
C LYS A 34 -14.20 -25.70 -34.38
N GLY A 35 -13.46 -24.78 -33.77
CA GLY A 35 -13.52 -23.33 -34.02
C GLY A 35 -14.34 -22.53 -33.00
N GLU A 36 -14.78 -23.15 -31.91
CA GLU A 36 -15.46 -22.45 -30.82
C GLU A 36 -14.44 -21.66 -29.97
N THR A 37 -14.86 -20.49 -29.46
CA THR A 37 -14.02 -19.64 -28.62
C THR A 37 -14.12 -20.07 -27.15
N ILE A 38 -13.00 -20.47 -26.55
CA ILE A 38 -12.95 -20.79 -25.12
C ILE A 38 -12.58 -19.53 -24.36
N THR A 39 -13.43 -19.12 -23.41
CA THR A 39 -13.12 -18.01 -22.51
C THR A 39 -12.37 -18.52 -21.28
N LEU A 40 -11.11 -18.14 -21.13
CA LEU A 40 -10.32 -18.40 -19.93
C LEU A 40 -10.55 -17.27 -18.92
N ILE A 41 -11.19 -17.57 -17.79
CA ILE A 41 -11.28 -16.63 -16.68
C ILE A 41 -10.01 -16.78 -15.85
N VAL A 42 -9.14 -15.77 -15.88
CA VAL A 42 -7.86 -15.74 -15.16
C VAL A 42 -7.99 -14.83 -13.95
N SER A 43 -7.50 -15.30 -12.79
CA SER A 43 -7.46 -14.48 -11.57
C SER A 43 -6.48 -13.35 -11.76
N ASN A 44 -6.93 -12.12 -11.54
CA ASN A 44 -6.04 -10.96 -11.39
C ASN A 44 -5.56 -10.81 -9.92
N GLY A 45 -5.94 -11.73 -9.04
CA GLY A 45 -5.67 -11.62 -7.60
C GLY A 45 -6.55 -10.57 -6.91
N PRO A 46 -6.29 -10.27 -5.62
CA PRO A 46 -7.01 -9.23 -4.90
C PRO A 46 -6.78 -7.87 -5.58
N SER A 47 -7.81 -7.02 -5.63
CA SER A 47 -7.72 -5.69 -6.22
C SER A 47 -6.66 -4.86 -5.50
N THR A 48 -5.45 -4.79 -6.06
CA THR A 48 -4.37 -3.97 -5.51
C THR A 48 -4.52 -2.54 -6.00
N SER A 49 -4.19 -1.59 -5.12
CA SER A 49 -4.10 -0.18 -5.48
C SER A 49 -2.78 0.38 -4.95
N PRO A 50 -2.19 1.37 -5.63
CA PRO A 50 -1.02 2.04 -5.11
C PRO A 50 -1.41 2.85 -3.87
N VAL A 51 -0.66 2.68 -2.80
CA VAL A 51 -0.83 3.42 -1.56
C VAL A 51 -0.38 4.87 -1.82
N PRO A 52 -1.27 5.88 -1.65
CA PRO A 52 -0.91 7.28 -1.86
C PRO A 52 0.13 7.74 -0.83
N ASN A 53 1.04 8.61 -1.27
CA ASN A 53 1.97 9.30 -0.37
C ASN A 53 1.19 10.32 0.48
N VAL A 54 1.26 10.16 1.80
CA VAL A 54 0.66 11.11 2.74
C VAL A 54 1.66 11.72 3.71
N VAL A 55 2.95 11.43 3.55
CA VAL A 55 4.03 12.04 4.33
C VAL A 55 4.06 13.55 4.09
N GLY A 56 4.15 14.33 5.16
CA GLY A 56 4.08 15.79 5.17
C GLY A 56 2.65 16.36 5.19
N LEU A 57 1.61 15.54 4.98
CA LEU A 57 0.22 15.97 5.11
C LEU A 57 -0.22 15.96 6.58
N THR A 58 -1.32 16.64 6.87
CA THR A 58 -2.00 16.53 8.18
C THR A 58 -2.63 15.15 8.32
N ALA A 59 -2.78 14.65 9.56
CA ALA A 59 -3.40 13.36 9.82
C ALA A 59 -4.79 13.22 9.16
N ALA A 60 -5.61 14.28 9.19
CA ALA A 60 -6.93 14.28 8.56
C ALA A 60 -6.86 14.15 7.02
N GLN A 61 -5.96 14.90 6.36
CA GLN A 61 -5.77 14.81 4.91
C GLN A 61 -5.21 13.44 4.50
N ALA A 62 -4.26 12.92 5.29
CA ALA A 62 -3.68 11.60 5.11
C ALA A 62 -4.75 10.51 5.16
N THR A 63 -5.57 10.55 6.21
CA THR A 63 -6.67 9.60 6.41
C THR A 63 -7.65 9.64 5.25
N SER A 64 -8.14 10.82 4.89
CA SER A 64 -9.11 10.96 3.79
C SER A 64 -8.57 10.46 2.43
N ARG A 65 -7.28 10.66 2.16
CA ARG A 65 -6.65 10.21 0.90
C ARG A 65 -6.46 8.70 0.82
N LEU A 66 -6.12 8.09 1.95
CA LEU A 66 -5.95 6.64 2.07
C LEU A 66 -7.30 5.91 2.08
N GLU A 67 -8.26 6.39 2.86
CA GLU A 67 -9.63 5.87 2.89
C GLU A 67 -10.33 6.01 1.53
N GLY A 68 -10.13 7.15 0.85
CA GLY A 68 -10.63 7.36 -0.51
C GLY A 68 -10.05 6.40 -1.54
N SER A 69 -8.90 5.77 -1.24
CA SER A 69 -8.29 4.72 -2.07
C SER A 69 -8.71 3.30 -1.65
N GLY A 70 -9.53 3.19 -0.59
CA GLY A 70 -10.01 1.93 -0.03
C GLY A 70 -9.04 1.29 0.97
N PHE A 71 -8.14 2.05 1.59
CA PHE A 71 -7.24 1.56 2.64
C PHE A 71 -7.75 1.91 4.05
N VAL A 72 -7.38 1.09 5.03
CA VAL A 72 -7.72 1.32 6.44
C VAL A 72 -6.57 2.06 7.11
N VAL A 73 -6.83 3.18 7.76
CA VAL A 73 -5.79 4.08 8.29
C VAL A 73 -5.62 3.92 9.79
N PHE A 74 -4.38 3.79 10.25
CA PHE A 74 -4.02 3.68 11.66
C PHE A 74 -3.06 4.81 12.06
N PRO A 75 -3.56 5.93 12.58
CA PRO A 75 -2.71 7.01 13.06
C PRO A 75 -2.05 6.64 14.39
N THR A 76 -0.74 6.84 14.48
CA THR A 76 0.11 6.68 15.67
C THR A 76 0.81 7.99 15.96
N ASN A 77 0.92 8.41 17.21
CA ASN A 77 1.59 9.64 17.59
C ASN A 77 3.07 9.36 17.90
N ARG A 78 3.98 10.21 17.42
CA ARG A 78 5.40 10.14 17.77
C ARG A 78 5.89 11.50 18.21
N THR A 79 6.58 11.52 19.34
CA THR A 79 7.17 12.74 19.88
C THR A 79 8.25 13.28 18.96
N VAL A 80 8.10 14.52 18.51
CA VAL A 80 9.07 15.24 17.69
C VAL A 80 9.56 16.49 18.41
N LEU A 81 10.79 16.89 18.10
CA LEU A 81 11.40 18.14 18.59
C LEU A 81 11.28 19.27 17.55
N SER A 82 10.87 18.92 16.33
CA SER A 82 10.72 19.84 15.20
C SER A 82 9.28 20.38 15.15
N PRO A 83 9.05 21.69 15.30
CA PRO A 83 7.71 22.26 15.19
C PRO A 83 7.14 22.17 13.76
N ALA A 84 7.98 21.96 12.74
CA ALA A 84 7.54 21.73 11.36
C ALA A 84 6.78 20.41 11.20
N ASP A 85 7.02 19.44 12.08
CA ASP A 85 6.45 18.09 12.05
C ASP A 85 5.22 17.93 12.96
N ASP A 86 4.88 18.96 13.75
CA ASP A 86 3.74 18.94 14.65
C ASP A 86 2.41 18.81 13.88
N GLY A 87 1.60 17.82 14.26
CA GLY A 87 0.32 17.51 13.62
C GLY A 87 0.44 16.97 12.19
N ARG A 88 1.66 16.68 11.70
CA ARG A 88 1.92 16.16 10.36
C ARG A 88 2.36 14.71 10.38
N VAL A 89 2.06 14.00 9.31
CA VAL A 89 2.55 12.64 9.08
C VAL A 89 4.04 12.71 8.77
N ILE A 90 4.87 12.20 9.67
CA ILE A 90 6.32 12.12 9.49
C ILE A 90 6.73 10.81 8.83
N GLU A 91 5.91 9.77 8.96
CA GLU A 91 6.21 8.44 8.44
C GLU A 91 4.93 7.70 8.10
N GLN A 92 4.99 6.84 7.09
CA GLN A 92 3.88 6.03 6.64
C GLN A 92 4.39 4.62 6.33
N THR A 93 3.65 3.61 6.79
CA THR A 93 3.94 2.20 6.56
C THR A 93 2.65 1.48 6.17
N PRO A 94 2.55 0.82 5.01
CA PRO A 94 3.58 0.64 3.96
C PRO A 94 4.02 1.97 3.32
N GLY A 95 5.26 2.02 2.84
CA GLY A 95 5.83 3.24 2.25
C GLY A 95 5.01 3.75 1.06
N ALA A 96 5.05 5.06 0.83
CA ALA A 96 4.40 5.71 -0.30
C ALA A 96 4.65 4.98 -1.63
N SER A 97 3.64 4.92 -2.49
CA SER A 97 3.66 4.22 -3.78
C SER A 97 3.85 2.70 -3.70
N THR A 98 3.81 2.10 -2.51
CA THR A 98 3.70 0.64 -2.35
C THR A 98 2.36 0.16 -2.88
N VAL A 99 2.35 -0.91 -3.65
CA VAL A 99 1.11 -1.56 -4.08
C VAL A 99 0.60 -2.45 -2.94
N ALA A 100 -0.63 -2.21 -2.49
CA ALA A 100 -1.26 -2.99 -1.45
C ALA A 100 -2.68 -3.39 -1.86
N PRO A 101 -3.19 -4.54 -1.42
CA PRO A 101 -4.59 -4.91 -1.64
C PRO A 101 -5.54 -3.89 -1.01
N ARG A 102 -6.68 -3.65 -1.65
CA ARG A 102 -7.75 -2.85 -1.04
C ARG A 102 -8.18 -3.47 0.28
N GLY A 103 -8.48 -2.63 1.27
CA GLY A 103 -8.74 -3.03 2.65
C GLY A 103 -7.47 -3.27 3.48
N SER A 104 -6.28 -3.12 2.90
CA SER A 104 -5.04 -3.24 3.68
C SER A 104 -4.88 -2.08 4.67
N ARG A 105 -4.22 -2.36 5.79
CA ARG A 105 -3.95 -1.39 6.85
C ARG A 105 -2.70 -0.57 6.54
N VAL A 106 -2.83 0.75 6.63
CA VAL A 106 -1.75 1.72 6.47
C VAL A 106 -1.60 2.49 7.76
N THR A 107 -0.47 2.28 8.43
CA THR A 107 -0.09 3.00 9.64
C THR A 107 0.56 4.32 9.25
N ILE A 108 0.08 5.42 9.82
CA ILE A 108 0.69 6.75 9.68
C ILE A 108 1.21 7.21 11.02
N VAL A 109 2.41 7.76 11.06
CA VAL A 109 3.03 8.30 12.27
C VAL A 109 2.91 9.82 12.22
N VAL A 110 2.20 10.39 13.17
CA VAL A 110 1.94 11.82 13.31
C VAL A 110 2.88 12.40 14.35
N GLY A 111 3.66 13.40 13.97
CA GLY A 111 4.51 14.14 14.89
C GLY A 111 3.69 14.92 15.91
N VAL A 112 4.01 14.78 17.19
CA VAL A 112 3.49 15.63 18.27
C VAL A 112 4.65 16.34 18.93
N LEU A 113 4.62 17.68 18.93
CA LEU A 113 5.69 18.47 19.52
C LEU A 113 5.77 18.18 21.02
N ALA A 114 6.91 17.66 21.47
CA ALA A 114 7.21 17.67 22.90
C ALA A 114 7.42 19.13 23.31
N LEU A 115 6.49 19.67 24.11
CA LEU A 115 6.76 20.86 24.88
C LEU A 115 8.03 20.58 25.70
N PRO A 116 9.06 21.44 25.64
CA PRO A 116 10.21 21.28 26.49
C PRO A 116 9.73 21.46 27.93
N THR A 117 9.46 20.35 28.62
CA THR A 117 9.52 20.35 30.07
C THR A 117 10.95 20.70 30.38
N THR A 118 11.15 21.84 31.03
CA THR A 118 12.43 22.32 31.54
C THR A 118 13.14 21.20 32.30
N SER A 119 13.98 20.46 31.59
CA SER A 119 14.96 19.52 32.12
C SER A 119 16.31 19.99 31.62
N THR A 120 16.91 20.79 32.49
CA THR A 120 18.31 21.17 32.62
C THR A 120 19.31 20.25 31.90
N THR A 121 20.10 20.84 31.00
CA THR A 121 21.50 20.52 30.66
C THR A 121 21.89 19.05 30.39
N SER A 122 22.23 18.76 29.14
CA SER A 122 23.45 17.99 28.85
C SER A 122 24.12 18.47 27.57
N THR A 123 24.96 19.49 27.74
CA THR A 123 26.03 19.87 26.84
C THR A 123 27.07 18.75 26.82
N THR A 124 27.31 18.12 25.66
CA THR A 124 28.62 17.53 25.33
C THR A 124 28.82 17.77 23.84
N SER A 125 29.28 18.95 23.46
CA SER A 125 30.70 19.24 23.23
C SER A 125 31.23 18.53 21.99
N THR A 126 31.35 19.31 20.93
CA THR A 126 32.37 19.19 19.89
C THR A 126 33.74 18.84 20.47
N THR A 127 34.41 17.84 19.89
CA THR A 127 35.88 17.81 19.89
C THR A 127 36.37 17.28 18.55
N THR A 128 36.69 18.23 17.68
CA THR A 128 37.69 18.10 16.63
C THR A 128 39.02 17.73 17.29
N THR A 129 39.64 16.61 16.92
CA THR A 129 41.04 16.32 17.27
C THR A 129 41.83 16.12 15.99
N THR A 130 42.42 17.21 15.51
CA THR A 130 43.61 17.23 14.68
C THR A 130 44.81 17.02 15.61
N THR A 131 45.80 16.23 15.21
CA THR A 131 47.08 16.14 15.92
C THR A 131 48.21 16.13 14.88
N PRO A 132 49.29 16.91 15.10
CA PRO A 132 50.31 17.25 14.09
C PRO A 132 51.27 16.12 13.72
#